data_AF-A0A7Y6NMJ8-F1
#
_entry.id   AF-A0A7Y6NMJ8-F1
#
_cell.length_a   1.000
_cell.length_b   1.000
_cell.length_c   1.000
_cell.angle_alpha   90.00
_cell.angle_beta   90.00
_cell.angle_gamma   90.00
#
_symmetry.space_group_name_H-M   'P 1'
#
loop_
_entity.id
_entity.type
_entity.pdbx_description
1 polymer ?
#
loop_
_entity_poly.entity_id
_entity_poly.type
_entity_poly.pdbx_seq_one_letter_code
_entity_poly.pdbx_strand_id
1 'polypeptide(L)'
;MLLHQYDPFTTSITAASTAGPGNTADLVLDVVKIGTDTSGILTLTTPDNPGGVPMASATVAGAPLPAPSMGVSSLAIAMQGLAKTLSQCFALPVAQRALERDTSIPEALGGSSVTRAAAPCEALTDPGFLHNGFNAGQYFYSSFTSNSMTGAQFSVPQVMQLIPGGIGGRDAAIINARFLDANGLAGNYITVAVNKATGTSTPNWVVYGNQHPVNVQVRSSIRRQQQMAPVTQPAFAAASLSTYQTGIEVFINKDGPGSTNLTAARVTGPGLPPKGLILNRPIASAEPQQSWLNIADKSGGDPGVVAGQRTNCNCDIFFLQRTQDVAGAGASTVRSNPNNANSNSGQFVDWAHPLDYGAATGTPSNEFVPFDKIVAGATYKVELFYGGSSTPTHTFNKTLLSPIIPATQGAKLAWNAPAQAALDLLDPTNALAAAASALTVSWIQHPAAEQIRLAQIFARSSTGTVN
;
A
#
# COMPACT_ATOMS: atom_id res chain seq x y z
N MET A 1 15.19 -26.01 -38.90
CA MET A 1 15.46 -26.94 -37.79
C MET A 1 14.54 -26.53 -36.64
N LEU A 2 13.68 -27.45 -36.19
CA LEU A 2 12.45 -27.18 -35.44
C LEU A 2 12.69 -26.69 -34.00
N LEU A 3 12.06 -25.56 -33.66
CA LEU A 3 12.03 -24.91 -32.34
C LEU A 3 10.70 -25.29 -31.63
N HIS A 4 10.42 -26.59 -31.51
CA HIS A 4 9.14 -27.13 -31.01
C HIS A 4 9.24 -28.05 -29.80
N GLN A 5 10.32 -28.00 -29.02
CA GLN A 5 10.44 -28.80 -27.79
C GLN A 5 11.11 -28.07 -26.62
N TYR A 6 11.17 -26.74 -26.63
CA TYR A 6 11.59 -26.02 -25.43
C TYR A 6 10.37 -25.62 -24.60
N ASP A 7 10.11 -26.39 -23.55
CA ASP A 7 9.23 -25.99 -22.46
C ASP A 7 10.10 -25.45 -21.31
N PRO A 8 10.12 -24.12 -21.09
CA PRO A 8 10.93 -23.49 -20.04
C PRO A 8 10.48 -23.88 -18.62
N PHE A 9 9.35 -24.58 -18.47
CA PHE A 9 8.78 -24.94 -17.18
C PHE A 9 8.95 -26.42 -16.81
N THR A 10 9.25 -27.30 -17.76
CA THR A 10 9.61 -28.71 -17.48
C THR A 10 11.11 -28.98 -17.60
N THR A 11 11.87 -28.04 -18.16
CA THR A 11 13.33 -28.17 -18.33
C THR A 11 14.03 -27.43 -17.19
N SER A 12 14.54 -28.17 -16.19
CA SER A 12 15.32 -27.56 -15.10
C SER A 12 16.56 -26.85 -15.63
N ILE A 13 16.81 -25.61 -15.22
CA ILE A 13 18.04 -24.90 -15.54
C ILE A 13 19.18 -25.56 -14.78
N THR A 14 20.16 -26.09 -15.51
CA THR A 14 21.43 -26.54 -14.93
C THR A 14 22.47 -25.51 -15.26
N ALA A 15 22.87 -24.70 -14.28
CA ALA A 15 23.89 -23.67 -14.46
C ALA A 15 25.22 -24.32 -14.88
N ALA A 16 25.94 -23.68 -15.79
CA ALA A 16 27.32 -24.04 -16.09
C ALA A 16 28.18 -23.96 -14.81
N SER A 17 29.02 -24.97 -14.60
CA SER A 17 29.99 -25.01 -13.51
C SER A 17 31.40 -25.12 -14.08
N THR A 18 32.41 -24.94 -13.24
CA THR A 18 33.81 -25.20 -13.61
C THR A 18 34.06 -26.64 -14.05
N ALA A 19 33.14 -27.57 -13.76
CA ALA A 19 33.24 -28.99 -14.13
C ALA A 19 32.45 -29.37 -15.41
N GLY A 20 31.71 -28.44 -16.02
CA GLY A 20 31.00 -28.71 -17.28
C GLY A 20 29.99 -27.65 -17.70
N PRO A 21 29.66 -27.58 -19.01
CA PRO A 21 28.68 -26.64 -19.54
C PRO A 21 27.26 -26.95 -19.04
N GLY A 22 26.47 -25.90 -18.83
CA GLY A 22 25.04 -25.98 -18.52
C GLY A 22 24.23 -26.56 -19.69
N ASN A 23 22.93 -26.80 -19.47
CA ASN A 23 22.06 -27.34 -20.51
C ASN A 23 21.57 -26.25 -21.49
N THR A 24 20.87 -26.65 -22.55
CA THR A 24 20.34 -25.74 -23.59
C THR A 24 19.37 -24.68 -23.06
N ALA A 25 18.81 -24.86 -21.85
CA ALA A 25 17.97 -23.87 -21.17
C ALA A 25 18.79 -22.69 -20.63
N ASP A 26 20.07 -22.90 -20.33
CA ASP A 26 21.04 -21.88 -19.92
C ASP A 26 21.22 -20.83 -21.04
N LEU A 27 21.22 -21.27 -22.30
CA LEU A 27 21.37 -20.41 -23.49
C LEU A 27 20.24 -19.38 -23.69
N VAL A 28 19.09 -19.54 -23.03
CA VAL A 28 17.96 -18.59 -23.12
C VAL A 28 18.07 -17.46 -22.08
N LEU A 29 18.83 -17.67 -21.00
CA LEU A 29 19.07 -16.67 -19.94
C LEU A 29 20.45 -15.99 -20.03
N ASP A 30 21.33 -16.48 -20.89
CA ASP A 30 22.72 -16.03 -20.94
C ASP A 30 22.96 -14.92 -21.96
N VAL A 31 22.56 -13.70 -21.62
CA VAL A 31 22.93 -12.51 -22.41
C VAL A 31 24.37 -12.07 -22.10
N VAL A 32 24.90 -12.46 -20.93
CA VAL A 32 26.18 -11.98 -20.40
C VAL A 32 26.85 -13.06 -19.52
N LYS A 33 27.90 -13.69 -20.03
CA LYS A 33 28.77 -14.61 -19.29
C LYS A 33 29.99 -13.86 -18.75
N ILE A 34 30.25 -13.94 -17.45
CA ILE A 34 31.49 -13.44 -16.84
C ILE A 34 32.45 -14.62 -16.69
N GLY A 35 33.58 -14.57 -17.42
CA GLY A 35 34.62 -15.59 -17.37
C GLY A 35 35.99 -14.97 -17.10
N THR A 36 37.04 -15.78 -17.16
CA THR A 36 38.44 -15.31 -17.18
C THR A 36 39.10 -15.73 -18.48
N ASP A 37 39.85 -14.85 -19.12
CA ASP A 37 40.67 -15.21 -20.27
C ASP A 37 41.88 -16.08 -19.88
N THR A 38 42.67 -16.49 -20.89
CA THR A 38 43.89 -17.29 -20.71
C THR A 38 44.97 -16.60 -19.87
N SER A 39 44.83 -15.30 -19.60
CA SER A 39 45.71 -14.49 -18.77
C SER A 39 45.12 -14.22 -17.37
N GLY A 40 43.95 -14.77 -17.07
CA GLY A 40 43.27 -14.63 -15.78
C GLY A 40 42.47 -13.32 -15.62
N ILE A 41 42.30 -12.53 -16.67
CA ILE A 41 41.55 -11.27 -16.63
C ILE A 41 40.06 -11.57 -16.79
N LEU A 42 39.21 -10.94 -15.96
CA LEU A 42 37.76 -11.08 -16.08
C LEU A 42 37.27 -10.53 -17.43
N THR A 43 36.55 -11.35 -18.18
CA THR A 43 35.97 -10.99 -19.47
C THR A 43 34.46 -11.15 -19.45
N LEU A 44 33.79 -10.24 -20.15
CA LEU A 44 32.36 -10.27 -20.39
C LEU A 44 32.12 -10.82 -21.80
N THR A 45 31.61 -12.03 -21.89
CA THR A 45 31.29 -12.71 -23.15
C THR A 45 29.79 -12.64 -23.40
N THR A 46 29.41 -12.34 -24.63
CA THR A 46 28.01 -12.37 -25.09
C THR A 46 27.90 -13.37 -26.24
N PRO A 47 26.69 -13.83 -26.60
CA PRO A 47 26.51 -14.72 -27.75
C PRO A 47 27.11 -14.16 -29.06
N ASP A 48 27.11 -12.83 -29.19
CA ASP A 48 27.57 -12.11 -30.38
C ASP A 48 29.07 -11.78 -30.34
N ASN A 49 29.70 -11.92 -29.17
CA ASN A 49 31.13 -11.71 -28.97
C ASN A 49 31.74 -12.81 -28.05
N PRO A 50 32.00 -14.01 -28.60
CA PRO A 50 32.53 -15.13 -27.84
C PRO A 50 33.99 -14.95 -27.42
N GLY A 51 34.70 -13.96 -27.98
CA GLY A 51 36.08 -13.61 -27.59
C GLY A 51 36.18 -12.88 -26.25
N GLY A 52 35.08 -12.34 -25.74
CA GLY A 52 35.01 -11.64 -24.45
C GLY A 52 35.59 -10.23 -24.50
N VAL A 53 34.93 -9.29 -23.80
CA VAL A 53 35.45 -7.94 -23.57
C VAL A 53 36.07 -7.90 -22.19
N PRO A 54 37.37 -7.57 -22.04
CA PRO A 54 38.00 -7.40 -20.74
C PRO A 54 37.26 -6.38 -19.88
N MET A 55 36.85 -6.78 -18.68
CA MET A 55 36.18 -5.91 -17.72
C MET A 55 37.22 -5.01 -17.06
N ALA A 56 37.15 -3.71 -17.34
CA ALA A 56 38.22 -2.74 -17.06
C ALA A 56 38.53 -2.46 -15.57
N SER A 57 37.87 -3.11 -14.59
CA SER A 57 38.03 -2.72 -13.18
C SER A 57 37.74 -3.77 -12.10
N ALA A 58 37.57 -5.05 -12.43
CA ALA A 58 37.33 -6.09 -11.42
C ALA A 58 38.59 -6.93 -11.21
N THR A 59 39.40 -6.59 -10.20
CA THR A 59 40.59 -7.37 -9.80
C THR A 59 40.26 -8.46 -8.76
N VAL A 60 38.99 -8.60 -8.39
CA VAL A 60 38.52 -9.56 -7.38
C VAL A 60 37.24 -10.23 -7.90
N ALA A 61 37.19 -11.56 -7.87
CA ALA A 61 35.95 -12.29 -8.11
C ALA A 61 34.90 -11.85 -7.09
N GLY A 62 33.71 -11.45 -7.56
CA GLY A 62 32.58 -11.21 -6.66
C GLY A 62 32.28 -12.48 -5.87
N ALA A 63 31.82 -12.32 -4.62
CA ALA A 63 31.39 -13.46 -3.83
C ALA A 63 30.32 -14.24 -4.62
N PRO A 64 30.38 -15.60 -4.66
CA PRO A 64 29.31 -16.40 -5.24
C PRO A 64 27.98 -15.94 -4.65
N LEU A 65 27.01 -15.63 -5.52
CA LEU A 65 25.66 -15.41 -5.04
C LEU A 65 25.22 -16.69 -4.32
N PRO A 66 24.66 -16.59 -3.10
CA PRO A 66 24.23 -17.78 -2.37
C PRO A 66 23.27 -18.57 -3.26
N ALA A 67 23.45 -19.90 -3.28
CA ALA A 67 22.53 -20.78 -3.99
C ALA A 67 21.09 -20.45 -3.56
N PRO A 68 20.12 -20.40 -4.49
CA PRO A 68 18.73 -20.15 -4.14
C PRO A 68 18.30 -21.16 -3.07
N SER A 69 17.57 -20.69 -2.06
CA SER A 69 17.09 -21.57 -1.00
C SER A 69 16.28 -22.72 -1.59
N MET A 70 16.34 -23.91 -0.97
CA MET A 70 15.75 -25.15 -1.51
C MET A 70 14.23 -25.08 -1.80
N GLY A 71 13.54 -24.00 -1.46
CA GLY A 71 12.11 -23.78 -1.73
C GLY A 71 11.77 -22.98 -2.99
N VAL A 72 12.73 -22.39 -3.72
CA VAL A 72 12.42 -21.46 -4.83
C VAL A 72 11.83 -22.17 -6.06
N SER A 73 12.36 -23.33 -6.45
CA SER A 73 11.83 -24.11 -7.60
C SER A 73 10.39 -24.57 -7.38
N SER A 74 10.08 -24.98 -6.16
CA SER A 74 8.73 -25.39 -5.76
C SER A 74 7.72 -24.24 -5.67
N LEU A 75 8.18 -23.02 -5.39
CA LEU A 75 7.31 -21.86 -5.35
C LEU A 75 6.77 -21.58 -6.75
N ALA A 76 7.61 -21.68 -7.78
CA ALA A 76 7.20 -21.52 -9.18
C ALA A 76 6.13 -22.55 -9.59
N ILE A 77 6.33 -23.83 -9.23
CA ILE A 77 5.34 -24.89 -9.46
C ILE A 77 4.02 -24.58 -8.73
N ALA A 78 4.10 -24.14 -7.48
CA ALA A 78 2.91 -23.77 -6.71
C ALA A 78 2.17 -22.57 -7.31
N MET A 79 2.88 -21.57 -7.87
CA MET A 79 2.24 -20.45 -8.55
C MET A 79 1.49 -20.88 -9.82
N GLN A 80 2.04 -21.82 -10.59
CA GLN A 80 1.32 -22.41 -11.73
C GLN A 80 0.07 -23.18 -11.27
N GLY A 81 0.21 -23.96 -10.19
CA GLY A 81 -0.91 -24.63 -9.54
C GLY A 81 -2.01 -23.64 -9.14
N LEU A 82 -1.64 -22.52 -8.50
CA LEU A 82 -2.58 -21.47 -8.13
C LEU A 82 -3.28 -20.83 -9.34
N ALA A 83 -2.56 -20.54 -10.42
CA ALA A 83 -3.15 -20.01 -11.65
C ALA A 83 -4.19 -20.94 -12.25
N LYS A 84 -3.90 -22.25 -12.24
CA LYS A 84 -4.82 -23.30 -12.68
C LYS A 84 -6.06 -23.37 -11.78
N THR A 85 -5.88 -23.36 -10.46
CA THR A 85 -6.98 -23.38 -9.49
C THR A 85 -7.87 -22.14 -9.62
N LEU A 86 -7.28 -20.95 -9.81
CA LEU A 86 -8.01 -19.70 -10.11
C LEU A 86 -8.85 -19.85 -11.38
N SER A 87 -8.24 -20.32 -12.46
CA SER A 87 -8.93 -20.52 -13.74
C SER A 87 -10.08 -21.52 -13.61
N GLN A 88 -9.90 -22.61 -12.86
CA GLN A 88 -10.95 -23.61 -12.61
C GLN A 88 -12.09 -23.05 -11.76
N CYS A 89 -11.78 -22.30 -10.70
CA CYS A 89 -12.79 -21.66 -9.85
C CYS A 89 -13.63 -20.65 -10.65
N PHE A 90 -12.98 -19.79 -11.43
CA PHE A 90 -13.63 -18.71 -12.15
C PHE A 90 -14.24 -19.12 -13.49
N ALA A 91 -13.94 -20.32 -14.01
CA ALA A 91 -14.71 -20.93 -15.10
C ALA A 91 -16.16 -21.24 -14.70
N LEU A 92 -16.44 -21.38 -13.40
CA LEU A 92 -17.78 -21.67 -12.89
C LEU A 92 -18.68 -20.41 -12.92
N PRO A 93 -19.98 -20.55 -13.25
CA PRO A 93 -20.99 -19.53 -13.00
C PRO A 93 -21.09 -19.20 -11.51
N VAL A 94 -21.53 -17.98 -11.19
CA VAL A 94 -21.68 -17.48 -9.81
C VAL A 94 -22.44 -18.44 -8.89
N ALA A 95 -23.54 -19.05 -9.36
CA ALA A 95 -24.36 -19.97 -8.57
C ALA A 95 -23.65 -21.29 -8.21
N GLN A 96 -22.66 -21.70 -9.01
CA GLN A 96 -21.84 -22.89 -8.75
C GLN A 96 -20.56 -22.52 -7.99
N ARG A 97 -20.05 -21.30 -8.19
CA ARG A 97 -18.83 -20.81 -7.56
C ARG A 97 -19.02 -20.48 -6.07
N ALA A 98 -20.08 -19.73 -5.75
CA ALA A 98 -20.42 -19.30 -4.39
C ALA A 98 -21.71 -19.99 -3.95
N LEU A 99 -21.57 -21.21 -3.41
CA LEU A 99 -22.67 -22.13 -3.07
C LEU A 99 -23.51 -21.62 -1.90
N GLU A 100 -22.87 -21.04 -0.88
CA GLU A 100 -23.54 -20.42 0.26
C GLU A 100 -22.90 -19.08 0.60
N ARG A 101 -23.73 -18.14 1.08
CA ARG A 101 -23.34 -16.78 1.41
C ARG A 101 -24.01 -16.35 2.69
N ASP A 102 -23.29 -15.59 3.49
CA ASP A 102 -23.85 -14.86 4.61
C ASP A 102 -23.65 -13.36 4.35
N THR A 103 -24.77 -12.63 4.26
CA THR A 103 -24.79 -11.17 4.04
C THR A 103 -25.22 -10.42 5.30
N SER A 104 -25.47 -11.14 6.40
CA SER A 104 -25.89 -10.57 7.68
C SER A 104 -24.72 -10.20 8.61
N ILE A 105 -23.50 -10.62 8.26
CA ILE A 105 -22.30 -10.35 9.03
C ILE A 105 -22.04 -8.83 9.05
N PRO A 106 -21.97 -8.19 10.24
CA PRO A 106 -21.61 -6.78 10.36
C PRO A 106 -20.24 -6.47 9.76
N GLU A 107 -20.06 -5.25 9.24
CA GLU A 107 -18.76 -4.76 8.72
C GLU A 107 -17.61 -4.91 9.72
N ALA A 108 -17.90 -4.70 11.02
CA ALA A 108 -16.94 -4.89 12.12
C ALA A 108 -16.42 -6.33 12.27
N LEU A 109 -17.10 -7.28 11.65
CA LEU A 109 -16.69 -8.69 11.59
C LEU A 109 -16.20 -9.10 10.20
N GLY A 110 -16.05 -8.15 9.27
CA GLY A 110 -15.56 -8.38 7.90
C GLY A 110 -16.61 -8.38 6.82
N GLY A 111 -17.86 -8.09 7.17
CA GLY A 111 -18.95 -7.97 6.20
C GLY A 111 -19.31 -9.31 5.55
N SER A 112 -20.01 -9.20 4.42
CA SER A 112 -20.54 -10.35 3.68
C SER A 112 -19.45 -11.37 3.32
N SER A 113 -19.79 -12.66 3.41
CA SER A 113 -18.85 -13.76 3.19
C SER A 113 -19.46 -14.86 2.33
N VAL A 114 -18.62 -15.51 1.51
CA VAL A 114 -18.93 -16.82 0.93
C VAL A 114 -18.55 -17.88 1.94
N THR A 115 -19.54 -18.52 2.55
CA THR A 115 -19.35 -19.50 3.64
C THR A 115 -19.10 -20.91 3.10
N ARG A 116 -19.52 -21.19 1.86
CA ARG A 116 -19.18 -22.41 1.12
C ARG A 116 -18.98 -22.09 -0.35
N ALA A 117 -17.88 -22.56 -0.92
CA ALA A 117 -17.57 -22.37 -2.34
C ALA A 117 -17.45 -23.73 -3.04
N ALA A 118 -17.36 -23.75 -4.37
CA ALA A 118 -17.02 -24.99 -5.06
C ALA A 118 -15.61 -25.46 -4.68
N ALA A 119 -15.35 -26.77 -4.75
CA ALA A 119 -14.05 -27.34 -4.38
C ALA A 119 -12.83 -26.66 -5.03
N PRO A 120 -12.85 -26.29 -6.34
CA PRO A 120 -11.73 -25.54 -6.94
C PRO A 120 -11.51 -24.16 -6.32
N CYS A 121 -12.55 -23.53 -5.77
CA CYS A 121 -12.47 -22.23 -5.12
C CYS A 121 -12.01 -22.32 -3.67
N GLU A 122 -12.43 -23.35 -2.94
CA GLU A 122 -11.97 -23.61 -1.58
C GLU A 122 -10.47 -23.95 -1.57
N ALA A 123 -9.97 -24.61 -2.61
CA ALA A 123 -8.55 -24.92 -2.79
C ALA A 123 -7.65 -23.70 -3.10
N LEU A 124 -8.21 -22.50 -3.29
CA LEU A 124 -7.43 -21.29 -3.57
C LEU A 124 -6.61 -20.83 -2.38
N THR A 125 -7.11 -21.08 -1.18
CA THR A 125 -6.56 -20.57 0.06
C THR A 125 -6.46 -21.66 1.10
N ASP A 126 -5.47 -21.54 1.97
CA ASP A 126 -5.40 -22.36 3.16
C ASP A 126 -6.58 -22.07 4.12
N PRO A 127 -7.08 -23.05 4.89
CA PRO A 127 -8.15 -22.83 5.86
C PRO A 127 -7.85 -21.76 6.92
N GLY A 128 -6.56 -21.53 7.25
CA GLY A 128 -6.12 -20.46 8.15
C GLY A 128 -5.87 -19.11 7.46
N PHE A 129 -6.37 -18.92 6.23
CA PHE A 129 -6.20 -17.66 5.52
C PHE A 129 -6.77 -16.49 6.31
N LEU A 130 -5.92 -15.50 6.53
CA LEU A 130 -6.29 -14.22 7.12
C LEU A 130 -5.50 -13.13 6.41
N HIS A 131 -6.21 -12.16 5.84
CA HIS A 131 -5.58 -11.01 5.21
C HIS A 131 -6.26 -9.74 5.72
N ASN A 132 -5.53 -8.93 6.50
CA ASN A 132 -6.06 -7.67 7.05
C ASN A 132 -7.39 -7.86 7.82
N GLY A 133 -7.50 -8.93 8.60
CA GLY A 133 -8.70 -9.31 9.36
C GLY A 133 -9.73 -10.11 8.56
N PHE A 134 -9.69 -10.08 7.23
CA PHE A 134 -10.64 -10.80 6.39
C PHE A 134 -10.25 -12.27 6.25
N ASN A 135 -11.20 -13.17 6.47
CA ASN A 135 -11.06 -14.57 6.07
C ASN A 135 -11.20 -14.70 4.52
N ALA A 136 -10.94 -15.89 3.98
CA ALA A 136 -10.93 -16.10 2.53
C ALA A 136 -12.29 -15.77 1.88
N GLY A 137 -13.39 -16.18 2.51
CA GLY A 137 -14.76 -15.97 2.00
C GLY A 137 -15.14 -14.48 1.94
N GLN A 138 -14.65 -13.68 2.87
CA GLN A 138 -14.85 -12.23 2.89
C GLN A 138 -13.89 -11.51 1.92
N TYR A 139 -12.61 -11.88 1.92
CA TYR A 139 -11.59 -11.27 1.07
C TYR A 139 -11.91 -11.43 -0.43
N PHE A 140 -12.43 -12.60 -0.83
CA PHE A 140 -12.83 -12.89 -2.21
C PHE A 140 -14.32 -12.71 -2.47
N TYR A 141 -15.10 -12.13 -1.54
CA TYR A 141 -16.56 -12.07 -1.64
C TYR A 141 -17.04 -11.44 -2.96
N SER A 142 -16.57 -10.23 -3.27
CA SER A 142 -16.98 -9.51 -4.48
C SER A 142 -16.61 -10.28 -5.75
N SER A 143 -15.44 -10.91 -5.76
CA SER A 143 -14.96 -11.71 -6.88
C SER A 143 -15.78 -12.97 -7.08
N PHE A 144 -16.04 -13.71 -6.00
CA PHE A 144 -16.83 -14.94 -6.06
C PHE A 144 -18.29 -14.67 -6.44
N THR A 145 -18.83 -13.51 -6.09
CA THR A 145 -20.22 -13.15 -6.36
C THR A 145 -20.44 -12.32 -7.63
N SER A 146 -19.39 -11.77 -8.25
CA SER A 146 -19.48 -10.98 -9.48
C SER A 146 -19.68 -11.84 -10.73
N ASN A 147 -20.68 -11.50 -11.55
CA ASN A 147 -20.88 -12.11 -12.85
C ASN A 147 -19.72 -11.81 -13.83
N SER A 148 -19.07 -10.65 -13.72
CA SER A 148 -17.96 -10.29 -14.62
C SER A 148 -16.75 -11.20 -14.44
N MET A 149 -16.64 -11.88 -13.30
CA MET A 149 -15.54 -12.80 -13.02
C MET A 149 -15.73 -14.20 -13.62
N THR A 150 -16.92 -14.55 -14.11
CA THR A 150 -17.14 -15.85 -14.77
C THR A 150 -16.43 -15.88 -16.12
N GLY A 151 -15.49 -16.82 -16.28
CA GLY A 151 -14.59 -16.89 -17.45
C GLY A 151 -13.37 -15.98 -17.36
N ALA A 152 -13.10 -15.37 -16.20
CA ALA A 152 -11.92 -14.54 -16.00
C ALA A 152 -10.62 -15.33 -16.26
N GLN A 153 -9.67 -14.67 -16.93
CA GLN A 153 -8.37 -15.23 -17.28
C GLN A 153 -7.32 -14.77 -16.29
N PHE A 154 -6.52 -15.70 -15.78
CA PHE A 154 -5.48 -15.42 -14.79
C PHE A 154 -4.09 -15.63 -15.36
N SER A 155 -3.18 -14.70 -15.08
CA SER A 155 -1.76 -14.95 -15.31
C SER A 155 -1.21 -15.86 -14.23
N VAL A 156 -0.06 -16.49 -14.50
CA VAL A 156 0.75 -17.07 -13.42
C VAL A 156 1.09 -15.94 -12.43
N PRO A 157 0.81 -16.11 -11.12
CA PRO A 157 1.12 -15.10 -10.12
C PRO A 157 2.60 -14.74 -10.13
N GLN A 158 2.89 -13.44 -10.12
CA GLN A 158 4.25 -12.93 -10.01
C GLN A 158 4.67 -12.93 -8.53
N VAL A 159 5.82 -13.53 -8.22
CA VAL A 159 6.45 -13.37 -6.90
C VAL A 159 7.09 -11.99 -6.85
N MET A 160 6.53 -11.10 -6.03
CA MET A 160 7.02 -9.74 -5.84
C MET A 160 8.18 -9.68 -4.85
N GLN A 161 8.13 -10.52 -3.81
CA GLN A 161 9.14 -10.56 -2.77
C GLN A 161 9.14 -11.93 -2.09
N LEU A 162 10.32 -12.48 -1.82
CA LEU A 162 10.51 -13.62 -0.92
C LEU A 162 10.95 -13.11 0.46
N ILE A 163 10.37 -13.68 1.51
CA ILE A 163 10.60 -13.32 2.91
C ILE A 163 11.00 -14.60 3.65
N PRO A 164 12.31 -14.92 3.71
CA PRO A 164 12.80 -16.08 4.45
C PRO A 164 12.42 -15.99 5.93
N GLY A 165 11.91 -17.08 6.50
CA GLY A 165 11.51 -17.13 7.91
C GLY A 165 10.43 -16.12 8.32
N GLY A 166 9.60 -15.66 7.38
CA GLY A 166 8.55 -14.67 7.59
C GLY A 166 7.43 -15.11 8.54
N ILE A 167 6.31 -15.56 8.00
CA ILE A 167 5.08 -15.78 8.78
C ILE A 167 5.24 -17.03 9.67
N GLY A 168 5.21 -16.84 10.99
CA GLY A 168 5.36 -17.92 11.96
C GLY A 168 6.69 -18.67 11.83
N GLY A 169 7.75 -17.97 11.41
CA GLY A 169 9.08 -18.54 11.18
C GLY A 169 9.20 -19.34 9.87
N ARG A 170 8.18 -19.32 9.01
CA ARG A 170 8.16 -20.01 7.72
C ARG A 170 8.42 -19.05 6.58
N ASP A 171 9.08 -19.53 5.54
CA ASP A 171 9.27 -18.75 4.31
C ASP A 171 7.93 -18.28 3.76
N ALA A 172 7.85 -17.00 3.45
CA ALA A 172 6.67 -16.36 2.89
C ALA A 172 7.02 -15.67 1.57
N ALA A 173 6.03 -15.50 0.70
CA ALA A 173 6.18 -14.81 -0.57
C ALA A 173 5.01 -13.86 -0.79
N ILE A 174 5.30 -12.60 -1.13
CA ILE A 174 4.29 -11.68 -1.64
C ILE A 174 4.05 -12.02 -3.10
N ILE A 175 2.82 -12.33 -3.45
CA ILE A 175 2.43 -12.77 -4.78
C ILE A 175 1.39 -11.82 -5.38
N ASN A 176 1.45 -11.62 -6.69
CA ASN A 176 0.51 -10.80 -7.45
C ASN A 176 -0.13 -11.62 -8.56
N ALA A 177 -1.37 -12.05 -8.36
CA ALA A 177 -2.16 -12.78 -9.34
C ALA A 177 -2.99 -11.78 -10.17
N ARG A 178 -2.57 -11.51 -11.40
CA ARG A 178 -3.28 -10.60 -12.31
C ARG A 178 -4.36 -11.35 -13.07
N PHE A 179 -5.45 -10.65 -13.39
CA PHE A 179 -6.54 -11.21 -14.17
C PHE A 179 -7.12 -10.20 -15.16
N LEU A 180 -7.77 -10.73 -16.19
CA LEU A 180 -8.73 -10.03 -17.03
C LEU A 180 -10.10 -10.62 -16.76
N ASP A 181 -11.07 -9.78 -16.43
CA ASP A 181 -12.46 -10.21 -16.27
C ASP A 181 -13.12 -10.47 -17.64
N ALA A 182 -14.36 -10.98 -17.64
CA ALA A 182 -15.09 -11.29 -18.87
C ALA A 182 -15.37 -10.05 -19.75
N ASN A 183 -15.27 -8.84 -19.20
CA ASN A 183 -15.42 -7.58 -19.92
C ASN A 183 -14.07 -7.03 -20.42
N GLY A 184 -12.96 -7.75 -20.19
CA GLY A 184 -11.61 -7.31 -20.55
C GLY A 184 -11.02 -6.28 -19.59
N LEU A 185 -11.63 -6.07 -18.41
CA LEU A 185 -11.08 -5.17 -17.39
C LEU A 185 -9.96 -5.88 -16.62
N ALA A 186 -8.81 -5.23 -16.55
CA ALA A 186 -7.66 -5.74 -15.80
C ALA A 186 -7.82 -5.50 -14.30
N GLY A 187 -7.47 -6.52 -13.52
CA GLY A 187 -7.42 -6.47 -12.06
C GLY A 187 -6.32 -7.37 -11.52
N ASN A 188 -6.14 -7.36 -10.20
CA ASN A 188 -5.15 -8.21 -9.56
C ASN A 188 -5.43 -8.47 -8.07
N TYR A 189 -4.92 -9.60 -7.56
CA TYR A 189 -4.86 -9.91 -6.13
C TYR A 189 -3.41 -9.91 -5.68
N ILE A 190 -3.08 -9.04 -4.71
CA ILE A 190 -1.80 -9.07 -4.03
C ILE A 190 -2.02 -9.67 -2.65
N THR A 191 -1.40 -10.81 -2.40
CA THR A 191 -1.52 -11.52 -1.12
C THR A 191 -0.23 -12.25 -0.78
N VAL A 192 -0.23 -13.01 0.31
CA VAL A 192 0.94 -13.73 0.79
C VAL A 192 0.71 -15.23 0.70
N ALA A 193 1.69 -15.93 0.12
CA ALA A 193 1.82 -17.37 0.20
C ALA A 193 2.86 -17.75 1.25
N VAL A 194 2.68 -18.90 1.91
CA VAL A 194 3.62 -19.41 2.93
C VAL A 194 4.00 -20.83 2.61
N ASN A 195 5.28 -21.18 2.76
CA ASN A 195 5.75 -22.54 2.66
C ASN A 195 5.39 -23.29 3.95
N LYS A 196 4.37 -24.15 3.89
CA LYS A 196 3.92 -24.92 5.04
C LYS A 196 4.64 -26.26 5.23
N ALA A 197 5.66 -26.58 4.44
CA ALA A 197 6.35 -27.87 4.55
C ALA A 197 6.90 -28.13 5.96
N THR A 198 6.65 -29.33 6.46
CA THR A 198 7.28 -29.90 7.66
C THR A 198 8.19 -31.04 7.21
N GLY A 199 9.47 -30.76 6.95
CA GLY A 199 10.45 -31.74 6.45
C GLY A 199 10.88 -31.54 5.00
N THR A 200 11.98 -32.19 4.62
CA THR A 200 12.87 -31.83 3.50
C THR A 200 12.50 -32.36 2.11
N SER A 201 11.30 -32.91 1.85
CA SER A 201 11.03 -33.58 0.56
C SER A 201 9.95 -32.99 -0.33
N THR A 202 9.05 -32.11 0.15
CA THR A 202 8.06 -31.45 -0.73
C THR A 202 7.64 -30.10 -0.17
N PRO A 203 7.96 -28.99 -0.84
CA PRO A 203 7.50 -27.68 -0.41
C PRO A 203 5.99 -27.52 -0.66
N ASN A 204 5.28 -27.05 0.36
CA ASN A 204 3.82 -26.93 0.36
C ASN A 204 3.43 -25.44 0.44
N TRP A 205 3.64 -24.72 -0.65
CA TRP A 205 3.27 -23.31 -0.73
C TRP A 205 1.75 -23.16 -0.86
N VAL A 206 1.15 -22.45 0.09
CA VAL A 206 -0.30 -22.19 0.10
C VAL A 206 -0.56 -20.70 0.27
N VAL A 207 -1.64 -20.20 -0.33
CA VAL A 207 -2.09 -18.82 -0.12
C VAL A 207 -2.63 -18.69 1.30
N TYR A 208 -1.97 -17.91 2.13
CA TYR A 208 -2.21 -17.84 3.57
C TYR A 208 -2.61 -16.44 4.05
N GLY A 209 -2.41 -15.41 3.23
CA GLY A 209 -2.65 -14.03 3.61
C GLY A 209 -1.59 -13.48 4.55
N ASN A 210 -1.65 -12.18 4.83
CA ASN A 210 -0.62 -11.49 5.60
C ASN A 210 -0.74 -11.68 7.12
N GLN A 211 -1.77 -12.40 7.58
CA GLN A 211 -2.04 -12.70 9.00
C GLN A 211 -2.18 -11.47 9.89
N HIS A 212 -2.39 -10.28 9.30
CA HIS A 212 -2.70 -9.09 10.08
C HIS A 212 -4.14 -9.17 10.58
N PRO A 213 -4.38 -8.90 11.87
CA PRO A 213 -5.70 -9.09 12.50
C PRO A 213 -6.71 -8.01 12.12
N VAL A 214 -6.24 -6.84 11.69
CA VAL A 214 -7.06 -5.67 11.35
C VAL A 214 -6.61 -5.11 9.99
N ASN A 215 -7.53 -4.47 9.28
CA ASN A 215 -7.20 -3.72 8.08
C ASN A 215 -6.41 -2.45 8.41
N VAL A 216 -5.11 -2.53 8.19
CA VAL A 216 -4.14 -1.46 8.42
C VAL A 216 -3.37 -1.15 7.15
N GLN A 217 -3.25 0.13 6.82
CA GLN A 217 -2.45 0.63 5.70
C GLN A 217 -1.56 1.76 6.19
N VAL A 218 -0.30 1.74 5.73
CA VAL A 218 0.64 2.86 5.91
C VAL A 218 1.13 3.21 4.52
N ARG A 219 0.89 4.45 4.07
CA ARG A 219 1.25 4.88 2.71
C ARG A 219 1.81 6.30 2.70
N SER A 220 2.61 6.59 1.69
CA SER A 220 3.02 7.96 1.39
C SER A 220 1.84 8.71 0.80
N SER A 221 1.59 9.91 1.28
CA SER A 221 0.49 10.75 0.83
C SER A 221 1.02 12.09 0.33
N ILE A 222 0.51 12.53 -0.81
CA ILE A 222 0.67 13.90 -1.28
C ILE A 222 -0.71 14.44 -1.65
N ARG A 223 -1.03 15.61 -1.10
CA ARG A 223 -2.31 16.27 -1.27
C ARG A 223 -2.09 17.62 -1.92
N ARG A 224 -2.85 17.89 -2.98
CA ARG A 224 -3.05 19.24 -3.50
C ARG A 224 -4.30 19.83 -2.85
N GLN A 225 -4.10 20.83 -2.00
CA GLN A 225 -5.17 21.66 -1.48
C GLN A 225 -5.20 22.96 -2.28
N GLN A 226 -6.32 23.25 -2.92
CA GLN A 226 -6.51 24.50 -3.65
C GLN A 226 -7.69 25.25 -3.05
N GLN A 227 -7.42 26.47 -2.60
CA GLN A 227 -8.43 27.39 -2.13
C GLN A 227 -8.94 28.23 -3.29
N MET A 228 -10.25 28.25 -3.49
CA MET A 228 -10.91 29.07 -4.50
C MET A 228 -11.68 30.24 -3.88
N ALA A 229 -11.82 30.27 -2.54
CA ALA A 229 -12.47 31.38 -1.85
C ALA A 229 -11.69 32.69 -2.03
N PRO A 230 -12.38 33.83 -2.25
CA PRO A 230 -11.76 35.14 -2.33
C PRO A 230 -11.31 35.56 -0.93
N VAL A 231 -10.08 35.18 -0.54
CA VAL A 231 -9.48 35.46 0.77
C VAL A 231 -9.40 36.95 1.13
N THR A 232 -9.58 37.82 0.14
CA THR A 232 -9.71 39.28 0.31
C THR A 232 -11.05 39.70 0.92
N GLN A 233 -12.05 38.82 0.96
CA GLN A 233 -13.32 39.07 1.62
C GLN A 233 -13.27 38.64 3.09
N PRO A 234 -13.81 39.44 4.04
CA PRO A 234 -13.75 39.15 5.47
C PRO A 234 -14.25 37.76 5.88
N ALA A 235 -15.30 37.26 5.22
CA ALA A 235 -15.87 35.93 5.49
C ALA A 235 -14.90 34.77 5.20
N PHE A 236 -13.88 35.00 4.36
CA PHE A 236 -12.90 34.00 3.94
C PHE A 236 -11.47 34.34 4.39
N ALA A 237 -11.29 35.34 5.26
CA ALA A 237 -9.97 35.75 5.75
C ALA A 237 -9.24 34.63 6.52
N ALA A 238 -9.98 33.68 7.11
CA ALA A 238 -9.45 32.52 7.81
C ALA A 238 -9.42 31.24 6.94
N ALA A 239 -9.74 31.35 5.64
CA ALA A 239 -9.79 30.20 4.76
C ALA A 239 -8.39 29.57 4.62
N SER A 240 -8.34 28.24 4.59
CA SER A 240 -7.07 27.53 4.43
C SER A 240 -6.41 27.91 3.11
N LEU A 241 -5.08 27.99 3.11
CA LEU A 241 -4.31 28.43 1.96
C LEU A 241 -4.13 27.29 0.95
N SER A 242 -3.99 27.65 -0.33
CA SER A 242 -3.55 26.73 -1.36
C SER A 242 -2.16 26.21 -1.03
N THR A 243 -1.95 24.89 -1.08
CA THR A 243 -0.67 24.26 -0.78
C THR A 243 -0.63 22.82 -1.28
N TYR A 244 0.55 22.36 -1.69
CA TYR A 244 0.90 20.94 -1.66
C TYR A 244 1.30 20.55 -0.24
N GLN A 245 0.76 19.44 0.26
CA GLN A 245 1.08 18.85 1.56
C GLN A 245 1.54 17.43 1.34
N THR A 246 2.59 17.02 2.03
CA THR A 246 3.08 15.64 1.99
C THR A 246 3.13 15.05 3.38
N GLY A 247 2.88 13.75 3.50
CA GLY A 247 2.78 13.08 4.79
C GLY A 247 2.75 11.57 4.71
N ILE A 248 2.61 10.97 5.88
CA ILE A 248 2.40 9.53 6.06
C ILE A 248 0.95 9.33 6.45
N GLU A 249 0.19 8.63 5.61
CA GLU A 249 -1.17 8.22 5.96
C GLU A 249 -1.15 6.89 6.69
N VAL A 250 -1.86 6.85 7.82
CA VAL A 250 -2.00 5.70 8.69
C VAL A 250 -3.49 5.39 8.81
N PHE A 251 -3.96 4.51 7.94
CA PHE A 251 -5.35 4.03 7.98
C PHE A 251 -5.43 2.77 8.82
N ILE A 252 -6.25 2.79 9.88
CA ILE A 252 -6.57 1.62 10.71
C ILE A 252 -8.08 1.55 10.79
N ASN A 253 -8.69 0.54 10.15
CA ASN A 253 -10.14 0.43 10.09
C ASN A 253 -10.72 0.13 11.49
N LYS A 254 -11.45 1.08 12.09
CA LYS A 254 -12.01 0.95 13.43
C LYS A 254 -13.30 0.12 13.46
N ASP A 255 -13.95 -0.04 12.32
CA ASP A 255 -15.21 -0.78 12.14
C ASP A 255 -15.05 -1.94 11.15
N GLY A 256 -13.81 -2.36 10.89
CA GLY A 256 -13.50 -3.50 10.04
C GLY A 256 -13.31 -4.78 10.83
N PRO A 257 -13.06 -5.89 10.14
CA PRO A 257 -12.80 -7.17 10.80
C PRO A 257 -11.62 -7.08 11.76
N GLY A 258 -11.77 -7.76 12.91
CA GLY A 258 -10.79 -7.77 13.99
C GLY A 258 -10.77 -6.50 14.84
N SER A 259 -11.64 -5.51 14.58
CA SER A 259 -11.66 -4.23 15.29
C SER A 259 -12.67 -4.16 16.44
N THR A 260 -13.38 -5.25 16.74
CA THR A 260 -14.22 -5.36 17.94
C THR A 260 -13.39 -5.06 19.18
N ASN A 261 -13.80 -4.06 19.96
CA ASN A 261 -13.08 -3.53 21.13
C ASN A 261 -11.69 -2.92 20.83
N LEU A 262 -11.33 -2.67 19.57
CA LEU A 262 -10.14 -1.90 19.24
C LEU A 262 -10.35 -0.44 19.70
N THR A 263 -9.52 -0.01 20.65
CA THR A 263 -9.66 1.30 21.29
C THR A 263 -8.59 2.29 20.85
N ALA A 264 -7.36 1.81 20.63
CA ALA A 264 -6.24 2.63 20.20
C ALA A 264 -5.24 1.82 19.37
N ALA A 265 -4.36 2.53 18.69
CA ALA A 265 -3.19 1.97 18.02
C ALA A 265 -1.98 2.88 18.24
N ARG A 266 -0.78 2.32 18.20
CA ARG A 266 0.47 3.08 18.17
C ARG A 266 1.26 2.68 16.94
N VAL A 267 1.76 3.68 16.20
CA VAL A 267 2.56 3.47 15.00
C VAL A 267 3.89 4.19 15.17
N THR A 268 4.98 3.43 15.06
CA THR A 268 6.35 3.92 15.13
C THR A 268 7.09 3.56 13.85
N GLY A 269 7.92 4.46 13.33
CA GLY A 269 8.72 4.20 12.14
C GLY A 269 9.45 5.46 11.67
N PRO A 270 10.22 5.37 10.59
CA PRO A 270 10.93 6.51 10.02
C PRO A 270 9.99 7.68 9.70
N GLY A 271 10.44 8.91 9.92
CA GLY A 271 9.65 10.13 9.68
C GLY A 271 8.60 10.44 10.75
N LEU A 272 8.25 9.50 11.62
CA LEU A 272 7.37 9.74 12.77
C LEU A 272 8.17 10.18 13.99
N PRO A 273 7.51 10.83 14.98
CA PRO A 273 8.15 11.15 16.26
C PRO A 273 8.72 9.88 16.94
N PRO A 274 9.81 9.98 17.73
CA PRO A 274 10.49 8.82 18.31
C PRO A 274 9.60 7.88 19.13
N LYS A 275 8.58 8.42 19.80
CA LYS A 275 7.61 7.63 20.57
C LYS A 275 6.40 7.14 19.75
N GLY A 276 6.35 7.49 18.47
CA GLY A 276 5.29 7.15 17.53
C GLY A 276 4.07 8.07 17.62
N LEU A 277 3.12 7.78 16.73
CA LEU A 277 1.79 8.35 16.75
C LEU A 277 0.86 7.39 17.49
N ILE A 278 -0.01 7.91 18.34
CA ILE A 278 -1.10 7.16 18.96
C ILE A 278 -2.39 7.59 18.30
N LEU A 279 -3.12 6.61 17.79
CA LEU A 279 -4.40 6.78 17.13
C LEU A 279 -5.53 6.26 18.02
N ASN A 280 -6.69 6.92 18.00
CA ASN A 280 -7.87 6.50 18.74
C ASN A 280 -9.16 6.65 17.92
N ARG A 281 -10.30 6.22 18.48
CA ARG A 281 -11.59 6.31 17.79
C ARG A 281 -12.06 7.77 17.74
N PRO A 282 -12.64 8.22 16.61
CA PRO A 282 -13.28 9.53 16.54
C PRO A 282 -14.49 9.62 17.47
N ILE A 283 -14.92 10.85 17.72
CA ILE A 283 -16.21 11.12 18.37
C ILE A 283 -17.34 10.73 17.41
N ALA A 284 -18.10 9.68 17.76
CA ALA A 284 -19.12 9.12 16.88
C ALA A 284 -20.24 10.10 16.50
N SER A 285 -20.56 11.06 17.36
CA SER A 285 -21.56 12.11 17.06
C SER A 285 -21.06 13.19 16.10
N ALA A 286 -19.73 13.36 15.97
CA ALA A 286 -19.14 14.33 15.06
C ALA A 286 -18.81 13.70 13.70
N GLU A 287 -18.34 12.46 13.70
CA GLU A 287 -17.85 11.75 12.51
C GLU A 287 -18.52 10.37 12.36
N PRO A 288 -19.86 10.31 12.17
CA PRO A 288 -20.60 9.06 12.19
C PRO A 288 -20.27 8.12 11.02
N GLN A 289 -19.72 8.65 9.92
CA GLN A 289 -19.39 7.89 8.71
C GLN A 289 -17.90 7.54 8.59
N GLN A 290 -17.06 8.06 9.47
CA GLN A 290 -15.63 7.77 9.43
C GLN A 290 -15.39 6.31 9.83
N SER A 291 -14.55 5.58 9.09
CA SER A 291 -14.24 4.17 9.35
C SER A 291 -12.82 3.92 9.86
N TRP A 292 -12.02 4.97 10.10
CA TRP A 292 -10.64 4.85 10.59
C TRP A 292 -10.41 5.48 11.96
N LEU A 293 -9.27 5.15 12.59
CA LEU A 293 -8.77 5.84 13.78
C LEU A 293 -8.12 7.19 13.44
N ASN A 294 -8.16 8.13 14.38
CA ASN A 294 -7.56 9.46 14.29
C ASN A 294 -6.25 9.54 15.03
N ILE A 295 -5.27 10.27 14.50
CA ILE A 295 -4.09 10.67 15.27
C ILE A 295 -4.56 11.55 16.44
N ALA A 296 -4.23 11.12 17.66
CA ALA A 296 -4.69 11.76 18.90
C ALA A 296 -3.55 12.23 19.79
N ASP A 297 -2.41 11.54 19.73
CA ASP A 297 -1.20 11.93 20.42
C ASP A 297 0.03 11.60 19.58
N LYS A 298 1.10 12.37 19.81
CA LYS A 298 2.43 12.12 19.26
C LYS A 298 3.56 12.35 20.28
N SER A 299 3.20 12.67 21.51
CA SER A 299 4.12 12.91 22.63
C SER A 299 4.47 11.64 23.41
N GLY A 300 3.85 10.52 23.02
CA GLY A 300 4.03 9.19 23.59
C GLY A 300 3.31 9.00 24.90
N GLY A 301 2.05 9.44 24.95
CA GLY A 301 1.12 9.14 26.04
C GLY A 301 0.84 7.64 26.18
N ASP A 302 0.14 7.27 27.24
CA ASP A 302 -0.31 5.90 27.42
C ASP A 302 -1.49 5.59 26.49
N PRO A 303 -1.43 4.54 25.63
CA PRO A 303 -2.52 4.21 24.71
C PRO A 303 -3.86 3.89 25.38
N GLY A 304 -3.85 3.35 26.60
CA GLY A 304 -5.05 3.09 27.39
C GLY A 304 -5.71 4.37 27.90
N VAL A 305 -4.91 5.40 28.21
CA VAL A 305 -5.42 6.74 28.55
C VAL A 305 -5.92 7.48 27.31
N VAL A 306 -5.14 7.49 26.23
CA VAL A 306 -5.48 8.18 24.98
C VAL A 306 -6.72 7.57 24.31
N ALA A 307 -7.01 6.29 24.54
CA ALA A 307 -8.25 5.64 24.11
C ALA A 307 -9.53 6.38 24.57
N GLY A 308 -9.48 7.07 25.72
CA GLY A 308 -10.59 7.89 26.22
C GLY A 308 -10.70 9.28 25.59
N GLN A 309 -9.63 9.78 24.97
CA GLN A 309 -9.49 11.15 24.46
C GLN A 309 -9.93 11.28 23.00
N ARG A 310 -11.15 10.82 22.69
CA ARG A 310 -11.67 10.81 21.31
C ARG A 310 -11.52 12.18 20.65
N THR A 311 -11.01 12.23 19.42
CA THR A 311 -10.81 13.47 18.68
C THR A 311 -11.87 13.68 17.59
N ASN A 312 -12.10 14.93 17.23
CA ASN A 312 -12.97 15.34 16.12
C ASN A 312 -12.18 15.83 14.89
N CYS A 313 -10.89 15.48 14.78
CA CYS A 313 -10.14 15.73 13.56
C CYS A 313 -10.26 14.52 12.64
N ASN A 314 -10.57 14.73 11.36
CA ASN A 314 -10.37 13.69 10.35
C ASN A 314 -8.87 13.68 9.97
N CYS A 315 -8.06 13.02 10.80
CA CYS A 315 -6.61 13.20 10.87
C CYS A 315 -5.88 11.85 10.87
N ASP A 316 -5.97 11.10 9.78
CA ASP A 316 -5.20 9.87 9.55
C ASP A 316 -3.86 10.12 8.82
N ILE A 317 -3.63 11.35 8.35
CA ILE A 317 -2.37 11.77 7.72
C ILE A 317 -1.53 12.57 8.71
N PHE A 318 -0.30 12.12 8.93
CA PHE A 318 0.73 12.92 9.60
C PHE A 318 1.51 13.73 8.56
N PHE A 319 1.23 15.02 8.49
CA PHE A 319 1.82 15.94 7.55
C PHE A 319 3.25 16.32 7.95
N LEU A 320 4.17 16.11 7.02
CA LEU A 320 5.59 16.37 7.22
C LEU A 320 6.00 17.74 6.71
N GLN A 321 5.49 18.14 5.54
CA GLN A 321 5.88 19.38 4.88
C GLN A 321 4.73 19.94 4.06
N ARG A 322 4.71 21.26 3.92
CA ARG A 322 3.79 21.98 3.03
C ARG A 322 4.48 23.10 2.27
N THR A 323 3.89 23.50 1.16
CA THR A 323 4.37 24.62 0.31
C THR A 323 3.63 25.92 0.61
N GLN A 324 4.15 27.04 0.11
CA GLN A 324 3.51 28.34 0.27
C GLN A 324 2.27 28.51 -0.61
N ASP A 325 2.24 27.88 -1.78
CA ASP A 325 1.12 27.89 -2.73
C ASP A 325 1.13 26.61 -3.58
N VAL A 326 0.18 26.43 -4.50
CA VAL A 326 0.19 25.37 -5.53
C VAL A 326 0.72 25.86 -6.89
N ALA A 327 0.96 27.17 -7.03
CA ALA A 327 1.41 27.81 -8.27
C ALA A 327 2.62 28.75 -8.06
N GLY A 328 3.25 29.14 -9.16
CA GLY A 328 4.38 30.08 -9.17
C GLY A 328 5.57 29.63 -8.31
N ALA A 329 6.33 30.60 -7.79
CA ALA A 329 7.43 30.32 -6.85
C ALA A 329 6.95 29.73 -5.51
N GLY A 330 5.69 29.97 -5.13
CA GLY A 330 5.10 29.42 -3.91
C GLY A 330 4.97 27.89 -3.93
N ALA A 331 4.82 27.29 -5.12
CA ALA A 331 4.72 25.85 -5.32
C ALA A 331 6.00 25.07 -4.99
N SER A 332 7.16 25.72 -5.06
CA SER A 332 8.47 25.13 -4.74
C SER A 332 9.06 25.65 -3.43
N THR A 333 8.42 26.63 -2.80
CA THR A 333 8.88 27.23 -1.54
C THR A 333 8.19 26.55 -0.36
N VAL A 334 8.99 26.04 0.59
CA VAL A 334 8.47 25.41 1.80
C VAL A 334 7.88 26.46 2.74
N ARG A 335 6.72 26.14 3.31
CA ARG A 335 6.07 26.89 4.38
C ARG A 335 6.22 26.10 5.66
N SER A 336 6.64 26.75 6.74
CA SER A 336 6.70 26.12 8.06
C SER A 336 5.38 25.48 8.45
N ASN A 337 5.44 24.32 9.10
CA ASN A 337 4.27 23.62 9.62
C ASN A 337 3.56 24.47 10.71
N PRO A 338 2.26 24.24 10.96
CA PRO A 338 1.52 24.92 12.02
C PRO A 338 2.25 24.87 13.37
N ASN A 339 2.28 26.00 14.08
CA ASN A 339 2.95 26.17 15.38
C ASN A 339 4.44 25.75 15.43
N ASN A 340 5.20 25.83 14.34
CA ASN A 340 6.63 25.53 14.38
C ASN A 340 7.41 26.29 15.47
N ALA A 341 6.97 27.50 15.83
CA ALA A 341 7.56 28.34 16.87
C ALA A 341 7.05 28.05 18.30
N ASN A 342 6.14 27.09 18.48
CA ASN A 342 5.56 26.74 19.77
C ASN A 342 6.46 25.75 20.53
N SER A 343 6.48 25.82 21.85
CA SER A 343 7.16 24.84 22.70
C SER A 343 6.35 23.57 22.96
N ASN A 344 5.06 23.56 22.60
CA ASN A 344 4.17 22.42 22.72
C ASN A 344 3.95 21.76 21.35
N SER A 345 4.69 20.68 21.08
CA SER A 345 4.52 19.93 19.82
C SER A 345 3.14 19.27 19.72
N GLY A 346 2.46 18.97 20.83
CA GLY A 346 1.16 18.30 20.85
C GLY A 346 -0.05 19.15 20.43
N GLN A 347 0.11 20.45 20.17
CA GLN A 347 -1.03 21.30 19.79
C GLN A 347 -1.54 21.01 18.37
N PHE A 348 -0.68 20.55 17.46
CA PHE A 348 -1.05 20.04 16.13
C PHE A 348 -0.50 18.62 15.98
N VAL A 349 -1.27 17.66 16.46
CA VAL A 349 -0.87 16.24 16.58
C VAL A 349 -0.60 15.60 15.22
N ASP A 350 -1.24 16.11 14.17
CA ASP A 350 -1.18 15.64 12.79
C ASP A 350 -0.07 16.33 11.97
N TRP A 351 0.70 17.25 12.55
CA TRP A 351 1.80 17.94 11.87
C TRP A 351 3.15 17.66 12.51
N ALA A 352 4.17 17.45 11.68
CA ALA A 352 5.55 17.35 12.11
C ALA A 352 6.02 18.68 12.74
N HIS A 353 6.63 18.58 13.92
CA HIS A 353 7.12 19.72 14.69
C HIS A 353 8.65 19.60 14.90
N PRO A 354 9.42 20.70 14.91
CA PRO A 354 10.88 20.64 15.13
C PRO A 354 11.30 19.81 16.35
N LEU A 355 10.60 19.97 17.47
CA LEU A 355 10.85 19.23 18.73
C LEU A 355 10.65 17.72 18.60
N ASP A 356 9.84 17.25 17.63
CA ASP A 356 9.66 15.82 17.38
C ASP A 356 10.98 15.19 16.88
N TYR A 357 11.90 15.99 16.35
CA TYR A 357 13.18 15.56 15.78
C TYR A 357 14.40 16.17 16.50
N GLY A 358 14.19 16.74 17.70
CA GLY A 358 15.25 17.37 18.49
C GLY A 358 15.79 18.70 17.94
N ALA A 359 15.09 19.30 16.98
CA ALA A 359 15.42 20.62 16.45
C ALA A 359 14.85 21.75 17.33
N ALA A 360 15.43 22.94 17.23
CA ALA A 360 14.96 24.11 17.95
C ALA A 360 13.56 24.55 17.48
N THR A 361 12.77 25.15 18.37
CA THR A 361 11.52 25.79 17.98
C THR A 361 11.78 26.84 16.91
N GLY A 362 10.94 26.89 15.88
CA GLY A 362 11.07 27.80 14.74
C GLY A 362 11.88 27.25 13.58
N THR A 363 12.63 26.14 13.74
CA THR A 363 13.36 25.51 12.63
C THR A 363 12.41 25.18 11.47
N PRO A 364 12.73 25.56 10.22
CA PRO A 364 11.92 25.25 9.04
C PRO A 364 11.80 23.75 8.73
N SER A 365 10.68 23.31 8.16
CA SER A 365 10.39 21.89 7.87
C SER A 365 11.25 21.25 6.77
N ASN A 366 11.96 22.04 5.97
CA ASN A 366 12.99 21.53 5.06
C ASN A 366 14.28 21.13 5.78
N GLU A 367 14.46 21.52 7.04
CA GLU A 367 15.70 21.26 7.80
C GLU A 367 15.56 20.11 8.80
N PHE A 368 14.38 19.94 9.42
CA PHE A 368 14.19 18.94 10.47
C PHE A 368 13.49 17.64 10.01
N VAL A 369 12.84 17.64 8.84
CA VAL A 369 12.10 16.47 8.35
C VAL A 369 13.07 15.49 7.66
N PRO A 370 13.19 14.24 8.14
CA PRO A 370 14.20 13.30 7.65
C PRO A 370 13.70 12.53 6.41
N PHE A 371 13.47 13.21 5.28
CA PHE A 371 12.98 12.57 4.04
C PHE A 371 13.93 11.45 3.54
N ASP A 372 15.23 11.54 3.83
CA ASP A 372 16.23 10.51 3.51
C ASP A 372 15.99 9.19 4.26
N LYS A 373 15.23 9.21 5.35
CA LYS A 373 14.84 8.02 6.11
C LYS A 373 13.50 7.43 5.67
N ILE A 374 12.72 8.17 4.89
CA ILE A 374 11.37 7.77 4.48
C ILE A 374 11.39 7.24 3.04
N VAL A 375 12.10 6.12 2.88
CA VAL A 375 12.38 5.47 1.59
C VAL A 375 11.43 4.30 1.33
N ALA A 376 11.37 3.84 0.08
CA ALA A 376 10.76 2.55 -0.23
C ALA A 376 11.45 1.44 0.57
N GLY A 377 10.67 0.54 1.17
CA GLY A 377 11.15 -0.49 2.10
C GLY A 377 11.21 -0.03 3.56
N ALA A 378 10.97 1.25 3.87
CA ALA A 378 10.88 1.71 5.26
C ALA A 378 9.79 0.94 6.02
N THR A 379 10.11 0.48 7.23
CA THR A 379 9.24 -0.36 8.03
C THR A 379 8.63 0.42 9.20
N TYR A 380 7.33 0.25 9.39
CA TYR A 380 6.53 0.87 10.45
C TYR A 380 5.96 -0.24 11.33
N LYS A 381 6.30 -0.19 12.61
CA LYS A 381 5.72 -1.09 13.61
C LYS A 381 4.36 -0.54 14.02
N VAL A 382 3.36 -1.41 13.99
CA VAL A 382 1.98 -1.16 14.40
C VAL A 382 1.71 -1.99 15.64
N GLU A 383 1.19 -1.34 16.67
CA GLU A 383 0.75 -1.94 17.93
C GLU A 383 -0.73 -1.64 18.11
N LEU A 384 -1.55 -2.66 18.35
CA LEU A 384 -3.01 -2.54 18.50
C LEU A 384 -3.41 -2.78 19.96
N PHE A 385 -4.29 -1.93 20.49
CA PHE A 385 -4.72 -1.94 21.89
C PHE A 385 -6.23 -2.12 21.97
N TYR A 386 -6.65 -3.11 22.76
CA TYR A 386 -8.05 -3.50 22.91
C TYR A 386 -8.53 -3.23 24.34
N GLY A 387 -9.80 -2.87 24.46
CA GLY A 387 -10.49 -2.72 25.75
C GLY A 387 -9.88 -1.65 26.68
N GLY A 388 -9.18 -0.64 26.12
CA GLY A 388 -8.52 0.40 26.91
C GLY A 388 -7.23 -0.05 27.60
N SER A 389 -6.67 -1.21 27.23
CA SER A 389 -5.39 -1.70 27.72
C SER A 389 -4.22 -0.80 27.29
N SER A 390 -3.22 -0.64 28.17
CA SER A 390 -1.93 -0.03 27.85
C SER A 390 -0.91 -1.02 27.26
N THR A 391 -1.22 -2.33 27.28
CA THR A 391 -0.40 -3.38 26.68
C THR A 391 -0.94 -3.74 25.30
N PRO A 392 -0.10 -3.78 24.25
CA PRO A 392 -0.55 -4.12 22.91
C PRO A 392 -0.95 -5.60 22.83
N THR A 393 -2.12 -5.86 22.25
CA THR A 393 -2.61 -7.22 21.98
C THR A 393 -1.95 -7.81 20.75
N HIS A 394 -1.72 -6.97 19.73
CA HIS A 394 -1.07 -7.37 18.48
C HIS A 394 0.04 -6.39 18.13
N THR A 395 1.15 -6.93 17.64
CA THR A 395 2.28 -6.16 17.14
C THR A 395 2.74 -6.76 15.82
N PHE A 396 2.82 -5.94 14.78
CA PHE A 396 3.29 -6.37 13.46
C PHE A 396 3.88 -5.18 12.70
N ASN A 397 4.45 -5.45 11.53
CA ASN A 397 5.13 -4.45 10.72
C ASN A 397 4.38 -4.20 9.40
N LYS A 398 4.41 -2.95 8.93
CA LYS A 398 3.97 -2.52 7.60
C LYS A 398 5.16 -1.90 6.89
N THR A 399 5.30 -2.21 5.61
CA THR A 399 6.40 -1.70 4.79
C THR A 399 5.87 -0.72 3.77
N LEU A 400 6.53 0.44 3.69
CA LEU A 400 6.21 1.47 2.72
C LEU A 400 6.71 1.05 1.34
N LEU A 401 5.84 1.07 0.34
CA LEU A 401 6.18 0.62 -1.02
C LEU A 401 6.79 1.73 -1.90
N SER A 402 6.55 2.98 -1.54
CA SER A 402 6.98 4.16 -2.28
C SER A 402 7.65 5.16 -1.33
N PRO A 403 8.70 5.87 -1.75
CA PRO A 403 9.24 6.95 -0.92
C PRO A 403 8.21 8.08 -0.77
N ILE A 404 8.40 8.93 0.24
CA ILE A 404 7.65 10.18 0.31
C ILE A 404 8.23 11.19 -0.68
N ILE A 405 7.32 11.81 -1.43
CA ILE A 405 7.65 12.92 -2.33
C ILE A 405 7.57 14.23 -1.55
N PRO A 406 8.63 15.05 -1.48
CA PRO A 406 8.57 16.36 -0.86
C PRO A 406 7.47 17.24 -1.47
N ALA A 407 6.81 18.05 -0.65
CA ALA A 407 5.69 18.88 -1.11
C ALA A 407 6.10 19.84 -2.24
N THR A 408 7.36 20.27 -2.27
CA THR A 408 7.95 21.13 -3.31
C THR A 408 8.02 20.48 -4.70
N GLN A 409 7.86 19.16 -4.78
CA GLN A 409 7.75 18.43 -6.05
C GLN A 409 6.30 18.25 -6.50
N GLY A 410 5.30 18.66 -5.70
CA GLY A 410 3.88 18.45 -5.98
C GLY A 410 3.43 19.05 -7.32
N ALA A 411 3.98 20.20 -7.71
CA ALA A 411 3.70 20.85 -9.00
C ALA A 411 4.20 20.05 -10.21
N LYS A 412 5.11 19.08 -10.03
CA LYS A 412 5.62 18.22 -11.10
C LYS A 412 4.81 16.94 -11.29
N LEU A 413 3.86 16.67 -10.41
CA LEU A 413 2.99 15.50 -10.51
C LEU A 413 1.80 15.80 -11.42
N ALA A 414 1.28 14.75 -12.04
CA ALA A 414 0.02 14.82 -12.77
C ALA A 414 -1.15 14.86 -11.79
N TRP A 415 -2.07 15.82 -12.00
CA TRP A 415 -3.28 15.97 -11.20
C TRP A 415 -4.50 15.98 -12.11
N ASN A 416 -5.58 15.32 -11.68
CA ASN A 416 -6.90 15.63 -12.22
C ASN A 416 -7.30 17.04 -11.78
N ALA A 417 -8.04 17.74 -12.63
CA ALA A 417 -8.55 19.08 -12.31
C ALA A 417 -10.09 19.06 -12.35
N PRO A 418 -10.77 19.84 -11.49
CA PRO A 418 -12.18 20.11 -11.69
C PRO A 418 -12.37 20.76 -13.08
N ALA A 419 -13.42 20.36 -13.80
CA ALA A 419 -13.78 21.05 -15.03
C ALA A 419 -14.27 22.46 -14.72
N GLN A 420 -14.27 23.35 -15.71
CA GLN A 420 -14.65 24.77 -15.51
C GLN A 420 -16.03 24.91 -14.86
N ALA A 421 -17.03 24.12 -15.29
CA ALA A 421 -18.36 24.14 -14.71
C ALA A 421 -18.37 23.81 -13.20
N ALA A 422 -17.49 22.92 -12.73
CA ALA A 422 -17.35 22.62 -11.32
C ALA A 422 -16.59 23.72 -10.56
N LEU A 423 -15.64 24.40 -11.21
CA LEU A 423 -14.96 25.57 -10.64
C LEU A 423 -15.92 26.76 -10.49
N ASP A 424 -16.81 26.97 -11.45
CA ASP A 424 -17.80 28.05 -11.45
C ASP A 424 -18.79 27.92 -10.27
N LEU A 425 -19.06 26.70 -9.78
CA LEU A 425 -19.83 26.46 -8.56
C LEU A 425 -19.10 26.89 -7.29
N LEU A 426 -17.77 26.90 -7.31
CA LEU A 426 -16.93 27.22 -6.16
C LEU A 426 -16.56 28.70 -6.10
N ASP A 427 -16.85 29.46 -7.15
CA ASP A 427 -16.64 30.91 -7.20
C ASP A 427 -17.89 31.63 -6.66
N PRO A 428 -17.83 32.25 -5.47
CA PRO A 428 -19.00 32.92 -4.88
C PRO A 428 -19.47 34.15 -5.68
N THR A 429 -18.70 34.61 -6.67
CA THR A 429 -19.09 35.71 -7.56
C THR A 429 -19.81 35.23 -8.81
N ASN A 430 -19.81 33.92 -9.08
CA ASN A 430 -20.48 33.33 -10.23
C ASN A 430 -21.96 33.05 -9.92
N ALA A 431 -22.85 33.30 -10.88
CA ALA A 431 -24.28 33.05 -10.74
C ALA A 431 -24.62 31.56 -10.46
N LEU A 432 -23.74 30.64 -10.89
CA LEU A 432 -23.87 29.20 -10.64
C LEU A 432 -23.57 28.80 -9.18
N ALA A 433 -22.95 29.68 -8.39
CA ALA A 433 -22.76 29.47 -6.94
C ALA A 433 -24.01 29.80 -6.11
N ALA A 434 -25.10 30.25 -6.75
CA ALA A 434 -26.39 30.43 -6.09
C ALA A 434 -26.94 29.10 -5.55
N ALA A 435 -27.85 29.18 -4.56
CA ALA A 435 -28.49 28.00 -3.99
C ALA A 435 -29.17 27.16 -5.08
N ALA A 436 -28.72 25.92 -5.25
CA ALA A 436 -29.24 24.97 -6.21
C ALA A 436 -29.61 23.66 -5.51
N SER A 437 -30.68 23.01 -5.95
CA SER A 437 -31.11 21.70 -5.43
C SER A 437 -30.29 20.53 -5.97
N ALA A 438 -29.49 20.77 -7.02
CA ALA A 438 -28.59 19.79 -7.61
C ALA A 438 -27.37 20.50 -8.23
N LEU A 439 -26.22 19.86 -8.16
CA LEU A 439 -24.95 20.36 -8.70
C LEU A 439 -24.30 19.27 -9.53
N THR A 440 -23.87 19.62 -10.75
CA THR A 440 -23.07 18.71 -11.58
C THR A 440 -21.60 18.98 -11.32
N VAL A 441 -20.90 18.01 -10.73
CA VAL A 441 -19.45 18.07 -10.56
C VAL A 441 -18.79 17.16 -11.60
N SER A 442 -17.83 17.72 -12.33
CA SER A 442 -17.09 17.01 -13.36
C SER A 442 -15.60 17.35 -13.29
N TRP A 443 -14.79 16.48 -13.88
CA TRP A 443 -13.34 16.51 -13.77
C TRP A 443 -12.70 16.32 -15.15
N ILE A 444 -11.62 17.03 -15.41
CA ILE A 444 -10.72 16.77 -16.52
C ILE A 444 -9.72 15.73 -16.03
N GLN A 445 -9.83 14.50 -16.55
CA GLN A 445 -8.89 13.42 -16.21
C GLN A 445 -7.56 13.63 -16.93
N HIS A 446 -6.47 13.55 -16.17
CA HIS A 446 -5.13 13.54 -16.74
C HIS A 446 -4.68 12.08 -16.92
N PRO A 447 -4.24 11.63 -18.11
CA PRO A 447 -3.91 10.21 -18.36
C PRO A 447 -2.84 9.62 -17.44
N ALA A 448 -1.92 10.47 -16.95
CA ALA A 448 -0.87 10.08 -16.01
C ALA A 448 -1.19 10.36 -14.53
N ALA A 449 -2.37 10.90 -14.20
CA ALA A 449 -2.79 11.07 -12.81
C ALA A 449 -3.47 9.80 -12.29
N GLU A 450 -3.52 9.64 -10.97
CA GLU A 450 -4.28 8.56 -10.37
C GLU A 450 -5.78 8.67 -10.74
N GLN A 451 -6.43 7.52 -10.92
CA GLN A 451 -7.87 7.48 -11.16
C GLN A 451 -8.63 8.06 -9.96
N ILE A 452 -9.67 8.83 -10.24
CA ILE A 452 -10.58 9.35 -9.23
C ILE A 452 -11.39 8.17 -8.67
N ARG A 453 -11.14 7.80 -7.41
CA ARG A 453 -11.86 6.71 -6.73
C ARG A 453 -13.11 7.18 -5.99
N LEU A 454 -13.11 8.42 -5.53
CA LEU A 454 -14.18 9.02 -4.72
C LEU A 454 -14.20 10.53 -4.95
N ALA A 455 -15.40 11.10 -4.99
CA ALA A 455 -15.63 12.54 -4.91
C ALA A 455 -16.62 12.79 -3.77
N GLN A 456 -16.32 13.77 -2.92
CA GLN A 456 -17.18 14.19 -1.82
C GLN A 456 -17.31 15.71 -1.84
N ILE A 457 -18.51 16.19 -1.49
CA ILE A 457 -18.82 17.61 -1.34
C ILE A 457 -19.29 17.76 0.10
N PHE A 458 -18.85 18.80 0.79
CA PHE A 458 -19.29 19.09 2.15
C PHE A 458 -19.85 20.51 2.17
N ALA A 459 -21.07 20.67 2.70
CA ALA A 459 -21.68 21.97 2.88
C ALA A 459 -21.74 22.31 4.38
N ARG A 460 -21.37 23.53 4.75
CA ARG A 460 -21.61 24.05 6.11
C ARG A 460 -22.73 25.07 6.06
N SER A 461 -23.83 24.77 6.76
CA SER A 461 -24.86 25.76 7.08
C SER A 461 -24.56 26.39 8.44
N SER A 462 -25.13 27.56 8.72
CA SER A 462 -25.05 28.22 10.03
C SER A 462 -25.65 27.37 11.17
N THR A 463 -26.39 26.31 10.85
CA THR A 463 -27.00 25.35 11.79
C THR A 463 -26.25 24.01 11.90
N GLY A 464 -25.15 23.81 11.17
CA GLY A 464 -24.35 22.58 11.22
C GLY A 464 -23.83 22.12 9.85
N THR A 465 -22.85 21.22 9.88
CA THR A 465 -22.31 20.50 8.72
C THR A 465 -23.40 19.58 8.15
N VAL A 466 -23.67 19.69 6.85
CA VAL A 466 -24.50 18.73 6.11
C VAL A 466 -23.56 18.00 5.16
N ASN A 467 -23.50 16.68 5.32
CA ASN A 467 -22.74 15.78 4.45
C ASN A 467 -23.29 15.77 3.03
#